data_AF-A0A836VJT5-F1
#
_entry.id   AF-A0A836VJT5-F1
#
_cell.length_a   1.000
_cell.length_b   1.000
_cell.length_c   1.000
_cell.angle_alpha   90.00
_cell.angle_beta   90.00
_cell.angle_gamma   90.00
#
_symmetry.space_group_name_H-M   'P 1'
#
loop_
_entity.id
_entity.type
_entity.pdbx_description
1 polymer ?
#
loop_
_entity_poly.entity_id
_entity_poly.type
_entity_poly.pdbx_seq_one_letter_code
_entity_poly.pdbx_strand_id
1 'polypeptide(L)'
;MSEGIRTIVAEVKSRGPGLYLRGLAMGAADVVPGVSGGTVAFITGIYDELVGTLAGVNAGLVSRLLRGRLVEVATGINAGFLLPLLAGVATAIFSLARLIHYLFEFHPQPIWGLLTGLMVASVIVVARRIDGWGLSAFVAVALGLAAGYGLAV
;
A
#
# COMPACT_ATOMS: atom_id res chain seq x y z
N MET A 1 -19.12 -20.01 21.91
CA MET A 1 -18.05 -19.42 21.06
C MET A 1 -17.17 -20.55 20.57
N SER A 2 -17.08 -20.75 19.25
CA SER A 2 -16.24 -21.80 18.64
C SER A 2 -14.76 -21.59 18.98
N GLU A 3 -14.00 -22.68 19.02
CA GLU A 3 -12.57 -22.66 19.36
C GLU A 3 -11.77 -21.71 18.46
N GLY A 4 -12.07 -21.69 17.16
CA GLY A 4 -11.45 -20.77 16.20
C GLY A 4 -11.66 -19.28 16.51
N ILE A 5 -12.85 -18.89 17.00
CA ILE A 5 -13.09 -17.49 17.41
C ILE A 5 -12.28 -17.14 18.64
N ARG A 6 -12.13 -18.06 19.60
CA ARG A 6 -11.32 -17.82 20.81
C ARG A 6 -9.86 -17.56 20.45
N THR A 7 -9.30 -18.35 19.52
CA THR A 7 -7.93 -18.18 19.05
C THR A 7 -7.74 -16.82 18.37
N ILE A 8 -8.62 -16.46 17.45
CA ILE A 8 -8.57 -15.15 16.76
C ILE A 8 -8.63 -14.00 17.77
N VAL A 9 -9.57 -14.05 18.72
CA VAL A 9 -9.73 -12.98 19.72
C VAL A 9 -8.50 -12.88 20.63
N ALA A 10 -7.92 -14.00 21.04
CA ALA A 10 -6.70 -14.01 21.87
C ALA A 10 -5.49 -13.42 21.11
N GLU A 11 -5.39 -13.71 19.82
CA GLU A 11 -4.35 -13.18 18.96
C GLU A 11 -4.51 -11.68 18.72
N VAL A 12 -5.72 -11.21 18.40
CA VAL A 12 -6.03 -9.78 18.27
C VAL A 12 -5.73 -9.04 19.58
N LYS A 13 -6.05 -9.62 20.74
CA LYS A 13 -5.79 -8.99 22.04
C LYS A 13 -4.30 -8.85 22.34
N SER A 14 -3.48 -9.83 21.96
CA SER A 14 -2.05 -9.85 22.28
C SER A 14 -1.18 -9.13 21.24
N ARG A 15 -1.46 -9.33 19.95
CA ARG A 15 -0.66 -8.81 18.83
C ARG A 15 -1.31 -7.64 18.11
N GLY A 16 -2.63 -7.48 18.23
CA GLY A 16 -3.43 -6.52 17.46
C GLY A 16 -2.92 -5.08 17.49
N PRO A 17 -2.59 -4.48 18.64
CA PRO A 17 -2.06 -3.12 18.68
C PRO A 17 -0.75 -2.96 17.89
N GLY A 18 0.16 -3.94 18.02
CA GLY A 18 1.43 -3.92 17.29
C GLY A 18 1.24 -4.13 15.78
N LEU A 19 0.28 -4.96 15.38
CA LEU A 19 -0.06 -5.16 13.97
C LEU A 19 -0.76 -3.93 13.38
N TYR A 20 -1.64 -3.29 14.15
CA TYR A 20 -2.29 -2.04 13.75
C TYR A 20 -1.28 -0.92 13.51
N LEU A 21 -0.30 -0.73 14.41
CA LEU A 21 0.75 0.27 14.23
C LEU A 21 1.64 -0.03 13.01
N ARG A 22 1.97 -1.30 12.78
CA ARG A 22 2.69 -1.71 11.55
C ARG A 22 1.84 -1.43 10.31
N GLY A 23 0.54 -1.70 10.36
CA GLY A 23 -0.42 -1.39 9.31
C GLY A 23 -0.48 0.10 9.02
N LEU A 24 -0.51 0.94 10.06
CA LEU A 24 -0.44 2.40 9.91
C LEU A 24 0.86 2.81 9.19
N ALA A 25 2.01 2.27 9.60
CA ALA A 25 3.29 2.59 8.98
C ALA A 25 3.35 2.11 7.52
N MET A 26 2.82 0.93 7.22
CA MET A 26 2.72 0.41 5.85
C MET A 26 1.81 1.29 4.98
N GLY A 27 0.62 1.63 5.45
CA GLY A 27 -0.31 2.47 4.70
C GLY A 27 0.22 3.89 4.50
N ALA A 28 0.94 4.45 5.47
CA ALA A 28 1.60 5.74 5.32
C ALA A 28 2.74 5.68 4.29
N ALA A 29 3.52 4.59 4.27
CA ALA A 29 4.55 4.37 3.27
C ALA A 29 3.98 4.28 1.85
N ASP A 30 2.85 3.59 1.66
CA ASP A 30 2.24 3.43 0.32
C ASP A 30 1.66 4.73 -0.26
N VAL A 31 1.37 5.74 0.58
CA VAL A 31 0.93 7.07 0.10
C VAL A 31 2.10 7.95 -0.34
N VAL A 32 3.31 7.69 0.16
CA VAL A 32 4.50 8.50 -0.15
C VAL A 32 5.23 7.91 -1.39
N PRO A 33 5.43 8.69 -2.46
CA PRO A 33 6.08 8.16 -3.66
C PRO A 33 7.52 7.70 -3.37
N GLY A 34 7.86 6.50 -3.83
CA GLY A 34 9.19 5.91 -3.66
C GLY A 34 9.41 5.14 -2.37
N VAL A 35 8.40 5.03 -1.49
CA VAL A 35 8.42 4.16 -0.30
C VAL A 35 7.46 2.99 -0.52
N SER A 36 7.84 1.77 -0.15
CA SER A 36 7.00 0.57 -0.29
C SER A 36 6.57 0.02 1.07
N GLY A 37 5.27 -0.18 1.27
CA GLY A 37 4.71 -0.85 2.44
C GLY A 37 5.23 -2.29 2.61
N GLY A 38 5.60 -2.97 1.52
CA GLY A 38 6.25 -4.29 1.57
C GLY A 38 7.62 -4.25 2.26
N THR A 39 8.40 -3.20 2.03
CA THR A 39 9.69 -2.98 2.73
C THR A 39 9.48 -2.70 4.21
N VAL A 40 8.43 -1.94 4.56
CA VAL A 40 8.05 -1.72 5.97
C VAL A 40 7.64 -3.04 6.62
N ALA A 41 6.85 -3.87 5.94
CA ALA A 41 6.50 -5.21 6.43
C ALA A 41 7.74 -6.08 6.67
N PHE A 42 8.74 -6.01 5.78
CA PHE A 42 9.99 -6.75 5.89
C PHE A 42 10.82 -6.28 7.10
N ILE A 43 11.08 -4.98 7.22
CA ILE A 43 11.85 -4.41 8.31
C ILE A 43 11.17 -4.65 9.67
N THR A 44 9.83 -4.62 9.71
CA THR A 44 9.05 -4.85 10.93
C THR A 44 8.82 -6.33 11.26
N GLY A 45 9.35 -7.23 10.44
CA GLY A 45 9.37 -8.68 10.66
C GLY A 45 8.05 -9.40 10.40
N ILE A 46 7.10 -8.78 9.70
CA ILE A 46 5.78 -9.36 9.42
C ILE A 46 5.59 -9.79 7.96
N TYR A 47 6.62 -9.61 7.11
CA TYR A 47 6.54 -9.87 5.68
C TYR A 47 6.20 -11.32 5.36
N ASP A 48 6.91 -12.29 5.95
CA ASP A 48 6.70 -13.71 5.66
C ASP A 48 5.30 -14.17 6.08
N GLU A 49 4.82 -13.69 7.23
CA GLU A 49 3.47 -13.98 7.71
C GLU A 49 2.41 -13.34 6.82
N LEU A 50 2.63 -12.11 6.34
CA LEU A 50 1.73 -11.43 5.40
C LEU A 50 1.66 -12.17 4.07
N VAL A 51 2.80 -12.46 3.44
CA VAL A 51 2.86 -13.16 2.16
C VAL A 51 2.29 -14.57 2.30
N GLY A 52 2.62 -15.29 3.37
CA GLY A 52 2.06 -16.61 3.66
C GLY A 52 0.54 -16.57 3.85
N THR A 53 0.03 -15.57 4.56
CA THR A 53 -1.41 -15.37 4.76
C THR A 53 -2.12 -15.10 3.42
N LEU A 54 -1.55 -14.24 2.57
CA LEU A 54 -2.10 -13.94 1.24
C LEU A 54 -2.02 -15.14 0.29
N ALA A 55 -0.91 -15.89 0.31
CA ALA A 55 -0.72 -17.09 -0.49
C ALA A 55 -1.66 -18.24 -0.06
N GLY A 56 -2.12 -18.24 1.19
CA GLY A 56 -3.10 -19.20 1.71
C GLY A 56 -4.51 -19.02 1.16
N VAL A 57 -4.81 -17.91 0.48
CA VAL A 57 -6.13 -17.64 -0.12
C VAL A 57 -6.29 -18.49 -1.38
N ASN A 58 -7.14 -19.52 -1.31
CA ASN A 58 -7.37 -20.48 -2.38
C ASN A 58 -8.86 -20.70 -2.70
N ALA A 59 -9.14 -21.44 -3.77
CA ALA A 59 -10.51 -21.74 -4.22
C ALA A 59 -11.35 -22.51 -3.16
N GLY A 60 -10.71 -23.30 -2.30
CA GLY A 60 -11.39 -23.97 -1.18
C GLY A 60 -11.90 -22.98 -0.14
N LEU A 61 -11.14 -21.93 0.12
CA LEU A 61 -11.50 -20.84 1.03
C LEU A 61 -12.67 -20.02 0.48
N VAL A 62 -12.68 -19.75 -0.84
CA VAL A 62 -13.81 -19.12 -1.54
C VAL A 62 -15.06 -20.01 -1.48
N SER A 63 -14.93 -21.33 -1.71
CA SER A 63 -16.07 -22.25 -1.59
C SER A 63 -16.66 -22.28 -0.17
N ARG A 64 -15.82 -22.23 0.86
CA ARG A 64 -16.26 -22.16 2.27
C ARG A 64 -16.99 -20.85 2.59
N LEU A 65 -16.53 -19.74 2.00
CA LEU A 65 -17.19 -18.44 2.11
C LEU A 65 -18.59 -18.47 1.48
N LEU A 66 -18.73 -19.02 0.27
CA LEU A 66 -20.01 -19.17 -0.42
C LEU A 66 -21.00 -20.08 0.32
N ARG A 67 -20.48 -21.03 1.12
CA ARG A 67 -21.29 -21.91 1.99
C ARG A 67 -21.58 -21.31 3.37
N GLY A 68 -21.22 -20.05 3.63
CA GLY A 68 -21.48 -19.36 4.89
C GLY A 68 -20.64 -19.83 6.07
N ARG A 69 -19.53 -20.56 5.84
CA ARG A 69 -18.65 -21.08 6.91
C ARG A 69 -17.65 -20.02 7.38
N LEU A 70 -18.17 -18.93 7.94
CA LEU A 70 -17.40 -17.72 8.28
C LEU A 70 -16.26 -17.98 9.27
N VAL A 71 -16.44 -18.89 10.24
CA VAL A 71 -15.39 -19.22 11.23
C VAL A 71 -14.21 -19.93 10.56
N GLU A 72 -14.48 -20.91 9.68
CA GLU A 72 -13.43 -21.64 8.95
C GLU A 72 -12.70 -20.75 7.95
N VAL A 73 -13.40 -19.77 7.38
CA VAL A 73 -12.80 -18.74 6.53
C VAL A 73 -11.90 -17.84 7.36
N ALA A 74 -12.39 -17.32 8.50
CA ALA A 74 -11.65 -16.41 9.36
C ALA A 74 -10.36 -17.06 9.91
N THR A 75 -10.41 -18.34 10.28
CA THR A 75 -9.19 -19.07 10.68
C THR A 75 -8.30 -19.36 9.48
N GLY A 76 -8.87 -19.69 8.31
CA GLY A 76 -8.12 -19.97 7.09
C GLY A 76 -7.35 -18.77 6.53
N ILE A 77 -7.85 -17.54 6.72
CA ILE A 77 -7.17 -16.30 6.27
C ILE A 77 -6.29 -15.67 7.34
N ASN A 78 -6.05 -16.35 8.47
CA ASN A 78 -5.34 -15.76 9.62
C ASN A 78 -5.94 -14.38 10.01
N ALA A 79 -7.25 -14.34 10.27
CA ALA A 79 -7.96 -13.09 10.54
C ALA A 79 -7.43 -12.34 11.78
N GLY A 80 -6.84 -13.06 12.74
CA GLY A 80 -6.23 -12.47 13.93
C GLY A 80 -5.03 -11.57 13.62
N PHE A 81 -4.26 -11.94 12.59
CA PHE A 81 -3.18 -11.13 12.04
C PHE A 81 -3.69 -10.07 11.05
N LEU A 82 -4.51 -10.50 10.10
CA LEU A 82 -4.84 -9.70 8.92
C LEU A 82 -5.77 -8.53 9.24
N LEU A 83 -6.74 -8.71 10.13
CA LEU A 83 -7.73 -7.65 10.43
C LEU A 83 -7.10 -6.42 11.11
N PRO A 84 -6.29 -6.54 12.18
CA PRO A 84 -5.66 -5.36 12.79
C PRO A 84 -4.68 -4.66 11.83
N LEU A 85 -3.94 -5.43 11.03
CA LEU A 85 -3.00 -4.88 10.05
C LEU A 85 -3.73 -4.07 8.98
N LEU A 86 -4.76 -4.64 8.35
CA LEU A 86 -5.55 -3.95 7.33
C LEU A 86 -6.33 -2.77 7.90
N ALA A 87 -6.80 -2.86 9.15
CA ALA A 87 -7.40 -1.71 9.83
C ALA A 87 -6.40 -0.55 9.95
N GLY A 88 -5.14 -0.83 10.31
CA GLY A 88 -4.08 0.16 10.35
C GLY A 88 -3.81 0.78 8.96
N VAL A 89 -3.67 -0.05 7.93
CA VAL A 89 -3.46 0.42 6.55
C VAL A 89 -4.61 1.32 6.10
N ALA A 90 -5.85 0.89 6.31
CA ALA A 90 -7.04 1.66 5.96
C ALA A 90 -7.08 3.00 6.71
N THR A 91 -6.82 3.00 8.03
CA THR A 91 -6.77 4.24 8.81
C THR A 91 -5.70 5.19 8.28
N ALA A 92 -4.51 4.70 7.94
CA ALA A 92 -3.45 5.53 7.37
C ALA A 92 -3.88 6.13 6.03
N ILE A 93 -4.39 5.31 5.10
CA ILE A 93 -4.82 5.79 3.78
C ILE A 93 -5.93 6.84 3.90
N PHE A 94 -7.00 6.58 4.66
CA PHE A 94 -8.11 7.53 4.77
C PHE A 94 -7.73 8.81 5.53
N SER A 95 -6.88 8.71 6.55
CA SER A 95 -6.41 9.88 7.28
C SER A 95 -5.46 10.75 6.44
N LEU A 96 -4.50 10.14 5.74
CA LEU A 96 -3.62 10.88 4.82
C LEU A 96 -4.37 11.44 3.63
N ALA A 97 -5.35 10.72 3.06
CA ALA A 97 -6.16 11.24 1.97
C ALA A 97 -6.91 12.50 2.39
N ARG A 98 -7.52 12.52 3.60
CA ARG A 98 -8.13 13.73 4.16
C ARG A 98 -7.11 14.83 4.40
N LEU A 99 -5.93 14.50 4.93
CA LEU A 99 -4.88 15.48 5.17
C LEU A 99 -4.40 16.12 3.86
N ILE A 100 -4.14 15.31 2.84
CA ILE A 100 -3.74 15.78 1.51
C ILE A 100 -4.83 16.67 0.91
N HIS A 101 -6.10 16.26 0.99
CA HIS A 101 -7.22 17.07 0.52
C HIS A 101 -7.28 18.43 1.24
N TYR A 102 -7.14 18.42 2.58
CA TYR A 102 -7.05 19.65 3.38
C TYR A 102 -5.87 20.53 2.94
N LEU A 103 -4.69 19.95 2.71
CA LEU A 103 -3.52 20.70 2.27
C LEU A 103 -3.70 21.25 0.85
N PHE A 104 -4.38 20.55 -0.05
CA PHE A 104 -4.72 21.08 -1.36
C PHE A 104 -5.68 22.27 -1.29
N GLU A 105 -6.63 22.24 -0.36
CA GLU A 105 -7.64 23.29 -0.21
C GLU A 105 -7.09 24.54 0.47
N PHE A 106 -6.31 24.38 1.55
CA PHE A 106 -5.84 25.49 2.38
C PHE A 106 -4.38 25.89 2.13
N HIS A 107 -3.56 25.00 1.59
CA HIS A 107 -2.13 25.22 1.33
C HIS A 107 -1.70 24.69 -0.05
N PRO A 108 -2.33 25.14 -1.16
CA PRO A 108 -2.01 24.61 -2.47
C PRO A 108 -0.56 24.87 -2.85
N GLN A 109 -0.06 26.11 -2.77
CA GLN A 109 1.26 26.45 -3.33
C GLN A 109 2.41 25.54 -2.81
N PRO A 110 2.51 25.25 -1.49
CA PRO A 110 3.47 24.26 -0.98
C PRO A 110 3.29 22.85 -1.56
N ILE A 111 2.06 22.35 -1.71
CA ILE A 111 1.77 21.00 -2.23
C ILE A 111 2.10 20.90 -3.71
N TRP A 112 1.69 21.88 -4.51
CA TRP A 112 2.05 21.96 -5.92
C TRP A 112 3.59 21.99 -6.09
N GLY A 113 4.28 22.77 -5.26
CA GLY A 113 5.75 22.82 -5.25
C GLY A 113 6.39 21.48 -4.86
N LEU A 114 5.90 20.83 -3.79
CA LEU A 114 6.38 19.53 -3.33
C LEU A 114 6.19 18.45 -4.39
N LEU A 115 5.00 18.34 -4.96
CA LEU A 115 4.68 17.33 -5.98
C LEU A 115 5.47 17.58 -7.27
N THR A 116 5.56 18.82 -7.73
CA THR A 116 6.37 19.16 -8.92
C THR A 116 7.84 18.87 -8.67
N GLY A 117 8.38 19.24 -7.51
CA GLY A 117 9.76 18.95 -7.13
C GLY A 117 10.05 17.44 -7.10
N LEU A 118 9.13 16.64 -6.57
CA LEU A 118 9.25 15.19 -6.53
C LEU A 118 9.16 14.55 -7.93
N MET A 119 8.28 15.04 -8.80
CA MET A 119 8.21 14.61 -10.21
C MET A 119 9.51 14.92 -10.95
N VAL A 120 10.03 16.15 -10.82
CA VAL A 120 11.29 16.56 -11.46
C VAL A 120 12.45 15.72 -10.94
N ALA A 121 12.54 15.50 -9.62
CA ALA A 121 13.56 14.65 -9.02
C ALA A 121 13.49 13.21 -9.57
N SER A 122 12.29 12.64 -9.68
CA SER A 122 12.07 11.31 -10.28
C SER A 122 12.58 11.24 -11.72
N VAL A 123 12.22 12.21 -12.56
CA VAL A 123 12.70 12.30 -13.95
C VAL A 123 14.22 12.38 -14.00
N ILE A 124 14.85 13.19 -13.15
CA ILE A 124 16.32 13.31 -13.10
C ILE A 124 16.98 11.98 -12.70
N VAL A 125 16.43 11.29 -11.69
CA VAL A 125 16.95 9.99 -11.24
C VAL A 125 16.85 8.94 -12.35
N VAL A 126 15.73 8.88 -13.07
CA VAL A 126 15.53 7.97 -14.20
C VAL A 126 16.46 8.33 -15.36
N ALA A 127 16.54 9.61 -15.73
CA ALA A 127 17.40 10.13 -16.79
C ALA A 127 18.88 9.74 -16.58
N ARG A 128 19.35 9.74 -15.33
CA ARG A 128 20.72 9.33 -14.98
C ARG A 128 20.98 7.82 -15.08
N ARG A 129 19.94 6.98 -15.14
CA ARG A 129 20.05 5.53 -15.31
C ARG A 129 20.02 5.08 -16.77
N ILE A 130 19.83 6.01 -17.71
CA ILE A 130 19.84 5.72 -19.16
C ILE A 130 21.28 5.82 -19.66
N ASP A 131 21.84 4.68 -20.05
CA ASP A 131 23.16 4.61 -20.68
C ASP A 131 23.07 5.03 -22.16
N GLY A 132 23.80 6.09 -22.54
CA GLY A 132 23.89 6.56 -23.92
C GLY A 132 22.65 7.34 -24.38
N TRP A 133 22.69 8.66 -24.30
CA TRP A 133 21.68 9.56 -24.85
C TRP A 133 21.74 9.59 -26.38
N GLY A 134 21.10 8.60 -27.02
CA GLY A 134 20.99 8.49 -28.48
C GLY A 134 19.72 9.14 -29.05
N LEU A 135 19.64 9.22 -30.38
CA LEU A 135 18.49 9.80 -31.09
C LEU A 135 17.16 9.15 -30.71
N SER A 136 17.14 7.84 -30.47
CA SER A 136 15.95 7.11 -30.01
C SER A 136 15.44 7.59 -28.65
N ALA A 137 16.33 7.91 -27.71
CA ALA A 137 15.96 8.43 -26.40
C ALA A 137 15.30 9.82 -26.53
N PHE A 138 15.87 10.70 -27.36
CA PHE A 138 15.28 12.01 -27.62
C PHE A 138 13.91 11.92 -28.32
N VAL A 139 13.78 11.01 -29.29
CA VAL A 139 12.49 10.74 -29.95
C VAL A 139 11.46 10.22 -28.95
N ALA A 140 11.83 9.29 -28.08
CA ALA A 140 10.94 8.77 -27.05
C ALA A 140 10.50 9.85 -26.05
N VAL A 141 11.41 10.73 -25.62
CA VAL A 141 11.10 11.89 -24.76
C VAL A 141 10.15 12.85 -25.47
N ALA A 142 10.42 13.18 -26.74
CA ALA A 142 9.57 14.09 -27.51
C ALA A 142 8.16 13.52 -27.72
N LEU A 143 8.04 12.22 -28.04
CA LEU A 143 6.76 11.54 -28.15
C LEU A 143 6.02 11.49 -26.80
N GLY A 144 6.72 11.24 -25.70
CA GLY A 144 6.16 11.26 -24.35
C GLY A 144 5.63 12.64 -23.96
N LEU A 145 6.39 13.70 -24.25
CA LEU A 145 5.96 15.09 -24.02
C LEU A 145 4.75 15.46 -24.89
N ALA A 146 4.75 15.07 -26.17
CA ALA A 146 3.63 15.33 -27.07
C ALA A 146 2.35 14.60 -26.63
N ALA A 147 2.47 13.32 -26.24
CA ALA A 147 1.36 12.54 -25.70
C ALA A 147 0.84 13.14 -24.39
N GLY A 148 1.74 13.53 -23.48
CA GLY A 148 1.38 14.17 -22.22
C GLY A 148 0.66 15.51 -22.43
N TYR A 149 1.14 16.34 -23.35
CA TYR A 149 0.49 17.59 -23.73
C TYR A 149 -0.89 17.34 -24.35
N GLY A 150 -1.01 16.35 -25.24
CA GLY A 150 -2.28 16.00 -25.88
C GLY A 150 -3.34 15.42 -24.93
N LEU A 151 -2.93 14.85 -23.78
CA LEU A 151 -3.85 14.42 -22.72
C LEU A 151 -4.24 15.57 -21.77
N ALA A 152 -3.42 16.62 -21.70
CA ALA A 152 -3.62 17.74 -20.78
C ALA A 152 -4.51 18.87 -21.35
N VAL A 153 -4.65 18.94 -22.68
CA VAL A 153 -5.50 19.88 -23.43
C VAL A 153 -6.82 19.22 -23.80
#